data_AF-A0A5J4LP45-F1
#
_entry.id   AF-A0A5J4LP45-F1
#
_cell.length_a   1.000
_cell.length_b   1.000
_cell.length_c   1.000
_cell.angle_alpha   90.00
_cell.angle_beta   90.00
_cell.angle_gamma   90.00
#
_symmetry.space_group_name_H-M   'P 1'
#
loop_
_entity.id
_entity.type
_entity.pdbx_description
1 polymer ?
#
loop_
_entity_poly.entity_id
_entity_poly.type
_entity_poly.pdbx_seq_one_letter_code
_entity_poly.pdbx_strand_id
1 'polypeptide(L)'
;MPPSTRRSRRTRLLVGAAVVLAAAASVVAYESVSSPTFGLDAAPGAGSAACARIADGYPDEIAGAGRTSTGLAGAAAWGDGAVVARCGLDKPLPTKEACAQVDGVDWVWRTSPDDDGRTLLVTYGRSPAVEVRIDTRRAAPDAVLIDLSRLVKPLRQDHRCLSRDDVAPPPGPGPKTMPHHEHDDDHEDDDHRDHDDRADPAPGRGGAVR
;
A
#
# COMPACT_ATOMS: atom_id res chain seq x y z
N MET A 1 57.27 -5.05 -66.89
CA MET A 1 55.89 -5.61 -66.76
C MET A 1 56.05 -7.06 -66.33
N PRO A 2 55.34 -7.61 -65.32
CA PRO A 2 53.99 -7.26 -64.88
C PRO A 2 53.89 -6.59 -63.48
N PRO A 3 52.71 -6.02 -63.16
CA PRO A 3 52.46 -5.16 -61.99
C PRO A 3 51.92 -5.88 -60.73
N SER A 4 51.91 -5.08 -59.67
CA SER A 4 51.79 -5.37 -58.23
C SER A 4 50.42 -5.86 -57.73
N THR A 5 50.47 -6.79 -56.77
CA THR A 5 49.36 -7.32 -55.97
C THR A 5 48.86 -6.31 -54.93
N ARG A 6 47.77 -5.60 -55.23
CA ARG A 6 47.13 -4.63 -54.32
C ARG A 6 45.63 -4.90 -54.08
N ARG A 7 45.21 -6.17 -54.09
CA ARG A 7 43.76 -6.53 -54.07
C ARG A 7 43.23 -7.18 -52.79
N SER A 8 44.04 -7.52 -51.79
CA SER A 8 43.56 -8.35 -50.65
C SER A 8 43.21 -7.59 -49.35
N ARG A 9 43.53 -6.29 -49.23
CA ARG A 9 43.29 -5.55 -47.97
C ARG A 9 41.90 -4.89 -47.88
N ARG A 10 41.24 -4.60 -49.01
CA ARG A 10 39.97 -3.86 -49.02
C ARG A 10 38.76 -4.71 -48.64
N THR A 11 38.81 -6.02 -48.86
CA THR A 11 37.68 -6.92 -48.64
C THR A 11 37.47 -7.32 -47.17
N ARG A 12 38.51 -7.25 -46.33
CA ARG A 12 38.41 -7.60 -44.90
C ARG A 12 37.83 -6.47 -44.04
N LEU A 13 37.89 -5.23 -44.51
CA LEU A 13 37.39 -4.06 -43.76
C LEU A 13 35.88 -3.87 -43.87
N LEU A 14 35.25 -4.37 -44.94
CA LEU A 14 33.79 -4.22 -45.13
C LEU A 14 32.97 -5.26 -44.36
N VAL A 15 33.52 -6.44 -44.09
CA VAL A 15 32.81 -7.48 -43.31
C VAL A 15 32.83 -7.19 -41.80
N GLY A 16 33.89 -6.55 -41.30
CA GLY A 16 33.98 -6.15 -39.88
C GLY A 16 33.02 -5.04 -39.48
N ALA A 17 32.76 -4.06 -40.37
CA ALA A 17 31.89 -2.94 -40.08
C ALA A 17 30.39 -3.31 -40.04
N ALA A 18 29.98 -4.32 -40.81
CA ALA A 18 28.58 -4.77 -40.85
C ALA A 18 28.17 -5.57 -39.60
N VAL A 19 29.11 -6.30 -38.97
CA VAL A 19 28.82 -7.10 -37.77
C VAL A 19 28.76 -6.22 -36.51
N VAL A 20 29.53 -5.13 -36.44
CA VAL A 20 29.50 -4.21 -35.28
C VAL A 20 28.23 -3.34 -35.28
N LEU A 21 27.69 -2.97 -36.45
CA LEU A 21 26.44 -2.20 -36.52
C LEU A 21 25.19 -3.03 -36.21
N ALA A 22 25.22 -4.36 -36.37
CA ALA A 22 24.11 -5.24 -35.98
C ALA A 22 24.05 -5.51 -34.46
N ALA A 23 25.14 -5.29 -33.73
CA ALA A 23 25.20 -5.51 -32.28
C ALA A 23 24.78 -4.30 -31.44
N ALA A 24 24.62 -3.11 -32.03
CA ALA A 24 24.27 -1.88 -31.31
C ALA A 24 22.77 -1.52 -31.34
N ALA A 25 21.94 -2.33 -32.02
CA ALA A 25 20.51 -2.05 -32.20
C ALA A 25 19.59 -2.87 -31.28
N SER A 26 20.11 -3.45 -30.19
CA SER A 26 19.26 -3.92 -29.08
C SER A 26 18.83 -2.73 -28.22
N VAL A 27 18.14 -1.77 -28.84
CA VAL A 27 17.25 -0.89 -28.09
C VAL A 27 16.14 -1.81 -27.60
N VAL A 28 16.16 -2.13 -26.31
CA VAL A 28 15.08 -2.86 -25.66
C VAL A 28 13.86 -1.96 -25.75
N ALA A 29 13.09 -2.10 -26.83
CA ALA A 29 11.74 -1.61 -26.89
C ALA A 29 10.98 -2.40 -25.82
N TYR A 30 10.78 -1.79 -24.66
CA TYR A 30 9.81 -2.29 -23.69
C TYR A 30 8.44 -2.11 -24.32
N GLU A 31 7.99 -3.08 -25.11
CA GLU A 31 6.58 -3.16 -25.48
C GLU A 31 5.80 -3.40 -24.19
N SER A 32 5.04 -2.41 -23.75
CA SER A 32 4.11 -2.54 -22.64
C SER A 32 3.06 -3.56 -23.05
N VAL A 33 3.07 -4.74 -22.41
CA VAL A 33 2.04 -5.75 -22.62
C VAL A 33 0.82 -5.34 -21.81
N SER A 34 -0.28 -5.04 -22.51
CA SER A 34 -1.56 -4.64 -21.94
C SER A 34 -2.57 -5.78 -22.02
N SER A 35 -3.51 -5.82 -21.08
CA SER A 35 -4.71 -6.65 -21.12
C SER A 35 -5.91 -5.74 -21.41
N PRO A 36 -6.36 -5.65 -22.68
CA PRO A 36 -7.43 -4.73 -23.09
C PRO A 36 -8.73 -4.98 -22.32
N THR A 37 -9.00 -6.24 -21.96
CA THR A 37 -10.21 -6.67 -21.25
C THR A 37 -10.33 -6.04 -19.85
N PHE A 38 -9.22 -5.78 -19.18
CA PHE A 38 -9.21 -5.27 -17.81
C PHE A 38 -8.65 -3.85 -17.69
N GLY A 39 -8.21 -3.24 -18.80
CA GLY A 39 -7.58 -1.92 -18.81
C GLY A 39 -6.33 -1.87 -17.93
N LEU A 40 -5.53 -2.93 -17.96
CA LEU A 40 -4.35 -3.10 -17.11
C LEU A 40 -3.10 -3.33 -17.94
N ASP A 41 -1.99 -2.73 -17.54
CA ASP A 41 -0.66 -3.03 -18.07
C ASP A 41 0.14 -3.88 -17.09
N ALA A 42 1.02 -4.73 -17.63
CA ALA A 42 2.02 -5.42 -16.84
C ALA A 42 2.88 -4.41 -16.07
N ALA A 43 3.15 -4.69 -14.79
CA ALA A 43 4.05 -3.85 -14.01
C ALA A 43 5.50 -4.00 -14.49
N PRO A 44 6.36 -2.98 -14.34
CA PRO A 44 7.76 -3.06 -14.80
C PRO A 44 8.53 -4.27 -14.26
N GLY A 45 8.30 -4.65 -13.01
CA GLY A 45 8.91 -5.80 -12.33
C GLY A 45 8.07 -7.09 -12.35
N ALA A 46 7.04 -7.17 -13.19
CA ALA A 46 6.07 -8.28 -13.19
C ALA A 46 6.70 -9.66 -13.41
N GLY A 47 7.81 -9.74 -14.15
CA GLY A 47 8.54 -10.98 -14.43
C GLY A 47 9.47 -11.46 -13.30
N SER A 48 9.50 -10.77 -12.15
CA SER A 48 10.38 -11.16 -11.04
C SER A 48 9.92 -12.47 -10.37
N ALA A 49 10.88 -13.20 -9.79
CA ALA A 49 10.58 -14.42 -9.04
C ALA A 49 9.64 -14.19 -7.84
N ALA A 50 9.67 -12.98 -7.26
CA ALA A 50 8.72 -12.61 -6.21
C ALA A 50 7.29 -12.50 -6.74
N CYS A 51 7.10 -11.84 -7.89
CA CYS A 51 5.79 -11.72 -8.50
C CYS A 51 5.27 -13.04 -9.07
N ALA A 52 6.15 -13.93 -9.55
CA ALA A 52 5.75 -15.29 -9.93
C ALA A 52 5.15 -16.04 -8.74
N ARG A 53 5.80 -16.02 -7.57
CA ARG A 53 5.27 -16.66 -6.35
C ARG A 53 3.93 -16.07 -5.90
N ILE A 54 3.75 -14.76 -6.01
CA ILE A 54 2.46 -14.12 -5.71
C ILE A 54 1.39 -14.57 -6.72
N ALA A 55 1.74 -14.59 -8.01
CA ALA A 55 0.83 -15.00 -9.08
C ALA A 55 0.36 -16.46 -8.90
N ASP A 56 1.28 -17.35 -8.57
CA ASP A 56 1.00 -18.75 -8.27
C ASP A 56 0.11 -18.91 -7.04
N GLY A 57 0.22 -17.99 -6.08
CA GLY A 57 -0.55 -17.98 -4.84
C GLY A 57 -1.90 -17.26 -4.91
N TYR A 58 -2.20 -16.53 -5.99
CA TYR A 58 -3.49 -15.83 -6.10
C TYR A 58 -4.65 -16.82 -5.94
N PRO A 59 -5.66 -16.50 -5.11
CA PRO A 59 -6.78 -17.40 -4.87
C PRO A 59 -7.71 -17.48 -6.08
N ASP A 60 -8.40 -18.61 -6.23
CA ASP A 60 -9.41 -18.79 -7.29
C ASP A 60 -10.63 -17.90 -7.11
N GLU A 61 -10.84 -17.37 -5.91
CA GLU A 61 -11.96 -16.50 -5.59
C GLU A 61 -11.52 -15.42 -4.60
N ILE A 62 -12.04 -14.20 -4.77
CA ILE A 62 -11.92 -13.11 -3.79
C ILE A 62 -13.30 -12.50 -3.61
N ALA A 63 -13.74 -12.33 -2.36
CA ALA A 63 -15.01 -11.68 -2.02
C ALA A 63 -16.23 -12.20 -2.81
N GLY A 64 -16.33 -13.52 -3.03
CA GLY A 64 -17.45 -14.10 -3.79
C GLY A 64 -17.25 -14.15 -5.31
N ALA A 65 -16.16 -13.56 -5.82
CA ALA A 65 -15.93 -13.35 -7.25
C ALA A 65 -14.82 -14.26 -7.78
N GLY A 66 -15.14 -15.05 -8.81
CA GLY A 66 -14.20 -15.97 -9.44
C GLY A 66 -13.06 -15.26 -10.19
N ARG A 67 -11.90 -15.90 -10.20
CA ARG A 67 -10.67 -15.43 -10.85
C ARG A 67 -10.72 -15.65 -12.36
N THR A 68 -10.26 -14.65 -13.10
CA THR A 68 -10.00 -14.68 -14.53
C THR A 68 -8.54 -14.34 -14.80
N SER A 69 -7.90 -15.12 -15.67
CA SER A 69 -6.54 -14.81 -16.12
C SER A 69 -6.52 -13.53 -16.94
N THR A 70 -5.55 -12.67 -16.68
CA THR A 70 -5.34 -11.42 -17.43
C THR A 70 -4.44 -11.62 -18.65
N GLY A 71 -3.72 -12.76 -18.72
CA GLY A 71 -2.64 -12.98 -19.68
C GLY A 71 -1.34 -12.23 -19.36
N LEU A 72 -1.32 -11.41 -18.31
CA LEU A 72 -0.16 -10.61 -17.90
C LEU A 72 0.57 -11.27 -16.74
N ALA A 73 1.90 -11.24 -16.79
CA ALA A 73 2.72 -11.73 -15.69
C ALA A 73 2.41 -10.97 -14.38
N GLY A 74 2.40 -11.68 -13.25
CA GLY A 74 2.21 -11.06 -11.94
C GLY A 74 0.81 -10.46 -11.68
N ALA A 75 -0.14 -10.60 -12.60
CA ALA A 75 -1.45 -9.96 -12.54
C ALA A 75 -2.62 -10.94 -12.63
N ALA A 76 -3.68 -10.61 -11.90
CA ALA A 76 -4.92 -11.38 -11.86
C ALA A 76 -6.12 -10.44 -11.77
N ALA A 77 -7.27 -10.90 -12.25
CA ALA A 77 -8.54 -10.20 -12.14
C ALA A 77 -9.61 -11.13 -11.56
N TRP A 78 -10.60 -10.56 -10.87
CA TRP A 78 -11.75 -11.28 -10.34
C TRP A 78 -13.04 -10.52 -10.65
N GLY A 79 -14.14 -11.27 -10.83
CA GLY A 79 -15.48 -10.70 -11.02
C GLY A 79 -15.57 -9.74 -12.20
N ASP A 80 -15.07 -10.17 -13.36
CA ASP A 80 -15.03 -9.36 -14.59
C ASP A 80 -14.35 -7.99 -14.39
N GLY A 81 -13.22 -8.00 -13.68
CA GLY A 81 -12.43 -6.80 -13.39
C GLY A 81 -12.99 -5.91 -12.29
N ALA A 82 -13.91 -6.43 -11.45
CA ALA A 82 -14.28 -5.78 -10.20
C ALA A 82 -13.09 -5.64 -9.26
N VAL A 83 -12.18 -6.61 -9.29
CA VAL A 83 -10.88 -6.57 -8.61
C VAL A 83 -9.80 -6.88 -9.63
N VAL A 84 -8.76 -6.05 -9.69
CA VAL A 84 -7.60 -6.27 -10.54
C VAL A 84 -6.34 -6.05 -9.70
N ALA A 85 -5.47 -7.04 -9.61
CA ALA A 85 -4.20 -6.94 -8.90
C ALA A 85 -3.03 -7.10 -9.87
N ARG A 86 -1.94 -6.35 -9.65
CA ARG A 86 -0.65 -6.55 -10.33
C ARG A 86 0.51 -6.38 -9.38
N CYS A 87 1.48 -7.28 -9.47
CA CYS A 87 2.74 -7.22 -8.75
C CYS A 87 3.86 -6.67 -9.63
N GLY A 88 4.78 -5.91 -9.04
CA GLY A 88 6.02 -5.51 -9.70
C GLY A 88 6.16 -4.00 -9.89
N LEU A 89 5.36 -3.21 -9.16
CA LEU A 89 5.52 -1.76 -9.15
C LEU A 89 6.70 -1.36 -8.26
N ASP A 90 7.23 -0.17 -8.53
CA ASP A 90 8.13 0.47 -7.59
C ASP A 90 7.43 0.77 -6.27
N LYS A 91 8.19 0.67 -5.19
CA LYS A 91 7.69 0.95 -3.86
C LYS A 91 7.27 2.42 -3.77
N PRO A 92 6.07 2.72 -3.23
CA PRO A 92 5.67 4.09 -3.06
C PRO A 92 6.62 4.87 -2.15
N LEU A 93 6.94 6.11 -2.54
CA LEU A 93 7.66 7.04 -1.67
C LEU A 93 6.82 7.44 -0.45
N PRO A 94 7.43 7.97 0.62
CA PRO A 94 6.69 8.56 1.73
C PRO A 94 5.62 9.54 1.24
N THR A 95 4.40 9.34 1.72
CA THR A 95 3.19 10.03 1.24
C THR A 95 2.32 10.47 2.42
N LYS A 96 1.46 11.45 2.17
CA LYS A 96 0.41 11.92 3.12
C LYS A 96 -0.94 11.26 2.86
N GLU A 97 -1.05 10.42 1.85
CA GLU A 97 -2.27 9.67 1.56
C GLU A 97 -2.62 8.72 2.70
N ALA A 98 -3.90 8.34 2.78
CA ALA A 98 -4.38 7.43 3.79
C ALA A 98 -3.64 6.10 3.71
N CYS A 99 -3.12 5.65 4.84
CA CYS A 99 -2.34 4.43 4.99
C CYS A 99 -2.94 3.63 6.14
N ALA A 100 -3.26 2.36 5.91
CA ALA A 100 -3.76 1.47 6.96
C ALA A 100 -3.17 0.07 6.84
N GLN A 101 -3.03 -0.58 7.99
CA GLN A 101 -2.58 -1.96 8.06
C GLN A 101 -3.77 -2.91 8.01
N VAL A 102 -3.68 -3.94 7.18
CA VAL A 102 -4.62 -5.07 7.11
C VAL A 102 -3.80 -6.36 7.17
N ASP A 103 -4.08 -7.22 8.13
CA ASP A 103 -3.38 -8.52 8.33
C ASP A 103 -1.83 -8.43 8.38
N GLY A 104 -1.31 -7.30 8.87
CA GLY A 104 0.13 -7.02 8.94
C GLY A 104 0.73 -6.48 7.64
N VAL A 105 -0.09 -6.11 6.67
CA VAL A 105 0.31 -5.45 5.43
C VAL A 105 -0.17 -4.02 5.40
N ASP A 106 0.75 -3.08 5.21
CA ASP A 106 0.46 -1.67 5.07
C ASP A 106 0.01 -1.37 3.64
N TRP A 107 -1.13 -0.70 3.49
CA TRP A 107 -1.73 -0.33 2.21
C TRP A 107 -1.95 1.17 2.15
N VAL A 108 -1.56 1.80 1.05
CA VAL A 108 -1.82 3.22 0.78
C VAL A 108 -2.99 3.32 -0.20
N TRP A 109 -3.98 4.12 0.16
CA TRP A 109 -5.09 4.51 -0.73
C TRP A 109 -4.63 5.63 -1.65
N ARG A 110 -4.58 5.34 -2.94
CA ARG A 110 -4.21 6.25 -4.00
C ARG A 110 -5.46 6.73 -4.72
N THR A 111 -5.41 7.95 -5.24
CA THR A 111 -6.38 8.39 -6.25
C THR A 111 -6.09 7.66 -7.56
N SER A 112 -7.11 7.04 -8.16
CA SER A 112 -6.99 6.44 -9.49
C SER A 112 -6.64 7.54 -10.51
N PRO A 113 -5.60 7.38 -11.34
CA PRO A 113 -5.23 8.37 -12.34
C PRO A 113 -6.30 8.52 -13.44
N ASP A 114 -7.12 7.49 -13.63
CA ASP A 114 -8.11 7.42 -14.71
C ASP A 114 -9.49 7.98 -14.29
N ASP A 115 -9.64 8.43 -13.04
CA ASP A 115 -10.91 8.86 -12.41
C ASP A 115 -12.10 7.93 -12.70
N ASP A 116 -11.81 6.63 -12.78
CA ASP A 116 -12.76 5.57 -13.12
C ASP A 116 -13.68 5.17 -11.95
N GLY A 117 -13.64 5.95 -10.86
CA GLY A 117 -14.35 5.69 -9.61
C GLY A 117 -13.88 4.41 -8.89
N ARG A 118 -12.75 3.81 -9.30
CA ARG A 118 -12.16 2.66 -8.61
C ARG A 118 -11.25 3.12 -7.49
N THR A 119 -11.24 2.35 -6.41
CA THR A 119 -10.26 2.53 -5.34
C THR A 119 -8.95 1.86 -5.75
N LEU A 120 -7.86 2.60 -5.67
CA LEU A 120 -6.50 2.12 -5.95
C LEU A 120 -5.76 1.94 -4.62
N LEU A 121 -5.28 0.74 -4.35
CA LEU A 121 -4.53 0.42 -3.14
C LEU A 121 -3.16 -0.14 -3.52
N VAL A 122 -2.11 0.32 -2.87
CA VAL A 122 -0.74 -0.15 -3.13
C VAL A 122 -0.07 -0.53 -1.83
N THR A 123 0.61 -1.68 -1.80
CA THR A 123 1.39 -2.08 -0.62
C THR A 123 2.48 -1.04 -0.32
N TYR A 124 2.53 -0.59 0.93
CA TYR A 124 3.51 0.39 1.39
C TYR A 124 4.70 -0.28 2.06
N GLY A 125 5.89 0.27 1.83
CA GLY A 125 7.12 -0.25 2.42
C GLY A 125 7.58 -1.60 1.85
N ARG A 126 6.86 -2.20 0.90
CA ARG A 126 7.17 -3.53 0.36
C ARG A 126 7.80 -3.48 -1.01
N SER A 127 8.72 -4.41 -1.27
CA SER A 127 9.43 -4.53 -2.54
C SER A 127 9.42 -5.97 -3.05
N PRO A 128 8.92 -6.24 -4.28
CA PRO A 128 8.18 -5.31 -5.15
C PRO A 128 6.87 -4.82 -4.53
N ALA A 129 6.31 -3.71 -5.04
CA ALA A 129 4.98 -3.29 -4.64
C ALA A 129 3.90 -4.03 -5.42
N VAL A 130 2.78 -4.28 -4.75
CA VAL A 130 1.56 -4.84 -5.34
C VAL A 130 0.48 -3.76 -5.32
N GLU A 131 -0.15 -3.56 -6.47
CA GLU A 131 -1.26 -2.65 -6.68
C GLU A 131 -2.55 -3.45 -6.87
N VAL A 132 -3.65 -2.95 -6.30
CA VAL A 132 -4.99 -3.52 -6.42
C VAL A 132 -5.96 -2.39 -6.76
N ARG A 133 -6.73 -2.57 -7.84
CA ARG A 133 -7.84 -1.71 -8.27
C ARG A 133 -9.15 -2.41 -7.95
N ILE A 134 -10.04 -1.71 -7.24
CA ILE A 134 -11.30 -2.27 -6.76
C ILE A 134 -12.46 -1.37 -7.18
N ASP A 135 -13.46 -1.94 -7.87
CA ASP A 135 -14.79 -1.35 -7.99
C ASP A 135 -15.57 -1.61 -6.70
N THR A 136 -15.62 -0.61 -5.82
CA THR A 136 -16.22 -0.74 -4.48
C THR A 136 -17.72 -0.98 -4.47
N ARG A 137 -18.39 -0.81 -5.63
CA ARG A 137 -19.81 -1.19 -5.78
C ARG A 137 -19.99 -2.70 -5.97
N ARG A 138 -18.93 -3.42 -6.33
CA ARG A 138 -18.94 -4.85 -6.65
C ARG A 138 -18.12 -5.72 -5.71
N ALA A 139 -17.10 -5.15 -5.04
CA ALA A 139 -16.28 -5.86 -4.06
C ALA A 139 -15.90 -4.96 -2.89
N ALA A 140 -15.95 -5.51 -1.67
CA ALA A 140 -15.58 -4.79 -0.46
C ALA A 140 -14.04 -4.78 -0.27
N PRO A 141 -13.39 -3.61 -0.13
CA PRO A 141 -11.92 -3.53 -0.06
C PRO A 141 -11.29 -4.33 1.07
N ASP A 142 -11.91 -4.35 2.24
CA ASP A 142 -11.47 -5.11 3.41
C ASP A 142 -11.37 -6.62 3.13
N ALA A 143 -12.40 -7.22 2.54
CA ALA A 143 -12.38 -8.63 2.14
C ALA A 143 -11.25 -8.93 1.14
N VAL A 144 -11.12 -8.08 0.11
CA VAL A 144 -10.06 -8.20 -0.90
C VAL A 144 -8.67 -8.10 -0.28
N LEU A 145 -8.47 -7.13 0.62
CA LEU A 145 -7.18 -6.92 1.25
C LEU A 145 -6.80 -8.06 2.20
N ILE A 146 -7.74 -8.67 2.93
CA ILE A 146 -7.47 -9.82 3.81
C ILE A 146 -6.90 -10.99 2.99
N ASP A 147 -7.54 -11.33 1.87
CA ASP A 147 -7.12 -12.44 1.02
C ASP A 147 -5.73 -12.20 0.42
N LEU A 148 -5.49 -10.99 -0.09
CA LEU A 148 -4.22 -10.62 -0.72
C LEU A 148 -3.07 -10.41 0.29
N SER A 149 -3.39 -9.94 1.51
CA SER A 149 -2.37 -9.63 2.51
C SER A 149 -1.51 -10.85 2.85
N ARG A 150 -2.09 -12.04 2.88
CA ARG A 150 -1.37 -13.30 3.15
C ARG A 150 -0.28 -13.60 2.13
N LEU A 151 -0.51 -13.22 0.86
CA LEU A 151 0.42 -13.47 -0.25
C LEU A 151 1.56 -12.46 -0.29
N VAL A 152 1.27 -11.20 0.05
CA VAL A 152 2.24 -10.10 -0.05
C VAL A 152 3.00 -9.86 1.26
N LYS A 153 2.52 -10.39 2.40
CA LYS A 153 3.18 -10.28 3.71
C LYS A 153 4.63 -10.77 3.73
N PRO A 154 5.02 -11.85 3.02
CA PRO A 154 6.41 -12.33 2.99
C PRO A 154 7.37 -11.43 2.19
N LEU A 155 6.87 -10.42 1.47
CA LEU A 155 7.75 -9.49 0.76
C LEU A 155 8.56 -8.65 1.74
N ARG A 156 9.80 -8.33 1.35
CA ARG A 156 10.69 -7.51 2.18
C ARG A 156 10.02 -6.16 2.44
N GLN A 157 9.93 -5.80 3.72
CA GLN A 157 9.37 -4.54 4.18
C GLN A 157 10.46 -3.62 4.78
N ASP A 158 10.45 -2.34 4.43
CA ASP A 158 11.39 -1.33 4.93
C ASP A 158 10.73 -0.05 5.46
N HIS A 159 9.43 0.16 5.19
CA HIS A 159 8.61 1.23 5.76
C HIS A 159 7.26 0.67 6.24
N ARG A 160 6.58 1.41 7.11
CA ARG A 160 5.25 1.05 7.64
C ARG A 160 4.37 2.31 7.72
N CYS A 161 3.06 2.14 7.79
CA CYS A 161 2.17 3.26 8.08
C CYS A 161 2.53 3.88 9.44
N LEU A 162 2.39 5.20 9.57
CA LEU A 162 2.50 5.87 10.86
C LEU A 162 1.22 5.65 11.67
N SER A 163 1.39 5.35 12.95
CA SER A 163 0.35 5.31 13.97
C SER A 163 0.43 6.55 14.86
N ARG A 164 -0.56 6.75 15.74
CA ARG A 164 -0.56 7.87 16.69
C ARG A 164 0.69 7.88 17.57
N ASP A 165 1.22 6.71 17.89
CA ASP A 165 2.39 6.55 18.76
C ASP A 165 3.69 6.91 18.05
N ASP A 166 3.72 6.91 16.71
CA ASP A 166 4.88 7.31 15.92
C ASP A 166 5.00 8.85 15.81
N VAL A 167 3.96 9.61 16.19
CA VAL A 167 3.97 11.08 16.14
C VAL A 167 4.44 11.62 17.49
N ALA A 168 5.59 12.30 17.49
CA ALA A 168 6.06 12.99 18.68
C ALA A 168 4.99 13.99 19.17
N PRO A 169 4.70 14.05 20.49
CA PRO A 169 3.80 15.05 21.03
C PRO A 169 4.26 16.44 20.61
N PRO A 170 3.34 17.39 20.33
CA PRO A 170 3.75 18.77 20.15
C PRO A 170 4.56 19.20 21.38
N PRO A 171 5.62 20.00 21.22
CA PRO A 171 6.34 20.53 22.37
C PRO A 171 5.32 21.20 23.29
N GLY A 172 5.27 20.74 24.54
CA GLY A 172 4.32 21.28 25.51
C GLY A 172 4.48 22.80 25.62
N PRO A 173 3.44 23.52 26.05
CA PRO A 173 3.64 24.91 26.42
C PRO A 173 4.80 24.96 27.42
N GLY A 174 5.83 25.75 27.10
CA GLY A 174 6.92 26.02 28.04
C GLY A 174 6.35 26.44 29.40
N PRO A 175 7.11 26.28 30.49
CA PRO A 175 6.61 26.52 31.84
C PRO A 175 5.88 27.86 31.87
N LYS A 176 4.55 27.80 32.04
CA LYS A 176 3.75 28.99 32.27
C LYS A 176 4.24 29.50 33.62
N THR A 177 4.97 30.62 33.63
CA THR A 177 5.13 31.40 34.85
C THR A 177 3.72 31.76 35.28
N MET A 178 3.17 31.00 36.23
CA MET A 178 1.94 31.39 36.89
C MET A 178 2.25 32.74 37.53
N PRO A 179 1.48 33.81 37.28
CA PRO A 179 1.52 34.95 38.17
C PRO A 179 1.28 34.41 39.58
N HIS A 180 2.14 34.78 40.53
CA HIS A 180 1.81 34.61 41.93
C HIS A 180 0.49 35.37 42.14
N HIS A 181 -0.63 34.66 42.21
CA HIS A 181 -1.78 35.18 42.91
C HIS A 181 -1.32 35.23 44.37
N GLU A 182 -0.94 36.45 44.80
CA GLU A 182 -1.02 36.83 46.19
C GLU A 182 -2.38 36.32 46.69
N HIS A 183 -2.33 35.38 47.64
CA HIS A 183 -3.48 35.09 48.47
C HIS A 183 -3.74 36.37 49.24
N ASP A 184 -4.74 37.14 48.80
CA ASP A 184 -5.41 38.08 49.68
C ASP A 184 -6.15 37.20 50.71
N ASP A 185 -5.53 37.06 51.88
CA ASP A 185 -6.10 36.43 53.07
C ASP A 185 -7.28 37.28 53.58
N ASP A 186 -8.45 37.16 52.94
CA ASP A 186 -9.71 37.55 53.55
C ASP A 186 -10.12 36.47 54.57
N HIS A 187 -9.58 36.62 55.77
CA HIS A 187 -10.03 35.94 56.98
C HIS A 187 -11.37 36.56 57.38
N GLU A 188 -12.49 35.93 57.01
CA GLU A 188 -13.78 36.23 57.63
C GLU A 188 -14.34 34.96 58.27
N ASP A 189 -14.59 35.13 59.57
CA ASP A 189 -14.74 34.15 60.62
C ASP A 189 -15.92 33.17 60.47
N ASP A 190 -15.68 31.96 60.96
CA ASP A 190 -16.57 31.12 61.78
C ASP A 190 -18.09 31.40 61.74
N ASP A 191 -18.85 30.41 61.26
CA ASP A 191 -19.94 29.85 62.08
C ASP A 191 -20.18 28.39 61.69
N HIS A 192 -19.48 27.50 62.40
CA HIS A 192 -19.81 26.08 62.48
C HIS A 192 -21.22 25.92 63.07
N ARG A 193 -22.19 25.53 62.24
CA ARG A 193 -23.39 24.85 62.73
C ARG A 193 -23.39 23.39 62.30
N ASP A 194 -22.91 22.58 63.23
CA ASP A 194 -23.18 21.16 63.35
C ASP A 194 -24.69 20.89 63.20
N HIS A 195 -25.02 20.06 62.21
CA HIS A 195 -26.18 19.20 62.27
C HIS A 195 -25.76 17.78 61.89
N ASP A 196 -25.14 17.11 62.86
CA ASP A 196 -25.39 15.70 63.07
C ASP A 196 -26.87 15.53 63.36
N ASP A 197 -27.56 14.73 62.55
CA ASP A 197 -28.48 13.70 63.03
C ASP A 197 -29.15 13.00 61.85
N ARG A 198 -28.82 11.71 61.69
CA ARG A 198 -29.75 10.59 61.90
C ARG A 198 -29.54 9.48 60.86
N ALA A 199 -28.92 8.41 61.34
CA ALA A 199 -29.03 7.08 60.77
C ALA A 199 -30.50 6.62 60.74
N ASP A 200 -30.91 5.90 59.70
CA ASP A 200 -31.29 4.50 59.89
C ASP A 200 -31.35 3.71 58.56
N PRO A 201 -31.15 2.37 58.62
CA PRO A 201 -31.13 1.46 57.47
C PRO A 201 -32.49 0.77 57.26
N ALA A 202 -32.72 0.21 56.06
CA ALA A 202 -33.24 -1.16 55.85
C ALA A 202 -33.73 -1.43 54.40
N PRO A 203 -33.82 -2.71 53.97
CA PRO A 203 -33.94 -3.14 52.58
C PRO A 203 -35.37 -3.52 52.16
N GLY A 204 -35.69 -3.37 50.86
CA GLY A 204 -36.95 -3.79 50.26
C GLY A 204 -36.77 -4.85 49.17
N ARG A 205 -37.24 -6.07 49.44
CA ARG A 205 -37.35 -7.21 48.52
C ARG A 205 -38.55 -7.10 47.57
N GLY A 206 -38.47 -7.75 46.41
CA GLY A 206 -39.61 -8.26 45.63
C GLY A 206 -39.57 -7.80 44.16
N GLY A 207 -39.69 -8.64 43.14
CA GLY A 207 -39.98 -10.06 43.07
C GLY A 207 -39.80 -10.56 41.62
N ALA A 208 -39.77 -11.88 41.48
CA ALA A 208 -39.81 -12.59 40.20
C ALA A 208 -41.16 -12.39 39.47
N VAL A 209 -41.20 -12.69 38.16
CA VAL A 209 -42.07 -13.71 37.52
C VAL A 209 -42.28 -13.38 36.03
N ARG A 210 -41.93 -14.39 35.20
CA ARG A 210 -42.30 -14.71 33.81
C ARG A 210 -41.59 -14.00 32.66
#